data_AF-E2ADT2-F1
#
_entry.id   AF-E2ADT2-F1
#
_cell.length_a   1.000
_cell.length_b   1.000
_cell.length_c   1.000
_cell.angle_alpha   90.00
_cell.angle_beta   90.00
_cell.angle_gamma   90.00
#
_symmetry.space_group_name_H-M   'P 1'
#
loop_
_entity.id
_entity.type
_entity.pdbx_description
1 polymer ?
#
loop_
_entity_poly.entity_id
_entity_poly.type
_entity_poly.pdbx_seq_one_letter_code
_entity_poly.pdbx_strand_id
1 'polypeptide(L)'
;MEGHQVRALYDFAGESGTAELSITAGELLTVIRDNVGDGWCEGFNQSGQSGLFPAAYVQVVEQAAISSNTVALSQQSSGDYWDDDWDDDSEVGQTQAYVPPTQQQQSQIILPQQNSASEYGDQVSMHTIHSVIPDRPIPNVPKKNNKFSTLIKSGEDSFLMGTRIVTVPESEKIFIEEDEVGRCKWMPTGESYSCVVTSPKKESKLKGLKSFIVYQLTPTFNNIQVSRRYKHFDWLHERLEEKYCFIPIPPLPDKQISGRYENAFIEHRRTQLQEFVDYVCRHPVLSRSRVWEHFITCTDEKRWKAGKRQAEKDELLGVNYFNAIQCPDTSLDIIKMEIQTDAFGKFISGLDPIVKNFMAVAVDQARKHQVLYKREFQKIGQSFTSLGHALEADDNGRGKLTRALKATGDAYNDIGKLYEDQPKFDWEPLADKFHIYRGIISNFPDVISIHKSAVQKRKDCDRLVSEHKMEPQQLRELSHRTDVIARALIAEETHFQTEREVHINKAVKTHLREQITFYQKIVDKLQEALNAFDE
;
A
#
# COMPACT_ATOMS: atom_id res chain seq x y z
N MET A 1 20.48 -33.52 -8.74
CA MET A 1 19.40 -32.54 -8.51
C MET A 1 18.24 -33.33 -7.95
N GLU A 2 17.99 -33.19 -6.65
CA GLU A 2 16.85 -33.81 -5.97
C GLU A 2 15.61 -32.97 -6.30
N GLY A 3 14.72 -33.52 -7.12
CA GLY A 3 13.40 -32.96 -7.39
C GLY A 3 12.37 -34.05 -7.17
N HIS A 4 11.21 -33.72 -6.63
CA HIS A 4 10.13 -34.69 -6.44
C HIS A 4 9.28 -34.79 -7.71
N GLN A 5 8.69 -35.97 -7.95
CA GLN A 5 7.87 -36.20 -9.13
C GLN A 5 6.43 -35.77 -8.87
N VAL A 6 5.88 -35.04 -9.84
CA VAL A 6 4.48 -34.65 -9.87
C VAL A 6 3.84 -35.09 -11.17
N ARG A 7 2.54 -35.32 -11.15
CA ARG A 7 1.73 -35.63 -12.33
C ARG A 7 0.82 -34.46 -12.63
N ALA A 8 0.80 -34.00 -13.88
CA ALA A 8 -0.16 -33.01 -14.36
C ALA A 8 -1.59 -33.55 -14.27
N LEU A 9 -2.49 -32.79 -13.65
CA LEU A 9 -3.92 -33.10 -13.56
C LEU A 9 -4.71 -32.48 -14.73
N TYR A 10 -4.21 -31.39 -15.29
CA TYR A 10 -4.87 -30.62 -16.34
C TYR A 10 -3.85 -30.19 -17.41
N ASP A 11 -4.35 -29.96 -18.63
CA ASP A 11 -3.56 -29.35 -19.70
C ASP A 11 -3.29 -27.88 -19.38
N PHE A 12 -2.07 -27.43 -19.63
CA PHE A 12 -1.69 -26.02 -19.56
C PHE A 12 -0.81 -25.68 -20.76
N ALA A 13 -1.16 -24.61 -21.47
CA ALA A 13 -0.41 -24.13 -22.63
C ALA A 13 0.35 -22.87 -22.22
N GLY A 14 1.68 -22.96 -22.18
CA GLY A 14 2.55 -21.82 -21.91
C GLY A 14 2.60 -20.87 -23.10
N GLU A 15 2.74 -19.57 -22.82
CA GLU A 15 2.91 -18.56 -23.87
C GLU A 15 4.24 -18.72 -24.62
N SER A 16 4.19 -18.72 -25.96
CA SER A 16 5.39 -18.84 -26.79
C SER A 16 6.30 -17.61 -26.62
N GLY A 17 7.52 -17.83 -26.11
CA GLY A 17 8.50 -16.76 -25.85
C GLY A 17 8.58 -16.31 -24.39
N THR A 18 7.78 -16.89 -23.49
CA THR A 18 7.93 -16.72 -22.04
C THR A 18 8.69 -17.90 -21.42
N ALA A 19 8.87 -17.88 -20.10
CA ALA A 19 9.48 -18.98 -19.35
C ALA A 19 8.48 -20.10 -18.99
N GLU A 20 7.27 -20.08 -19.54
CA GLU A 20 6.20 -21.04 -19.24
C GLU A 20 6.38 -22.35 -20.02
N LEU A 21 6.14 -23.47 -19.34
CA LEU A 21 6.21 -24.81 -19.90
C LEU A 21 4.80 -25.33 -20.17
N SER A 22 4.50 -25.69 -21.42
CA SER A 22 3.26 -26.39 -21.74
C SER A 22 3.30 -27.82 -21.19
N ILE A 23 2.26 -28.21 -20.46
CA ILE A 23 2.11 -29.52 -19.85
C ILE A 23 0.77 -30.15 -20.25
N THR A 24 0.74 -31.46 -20.42
CA THR A 24 -0.49 -32.20 -20.76
C THR A 24 -0.97 -33.04 -19.57
N ALA A 25 -2.27 -33.11 -19.34
CA ALA A 25 -2.87 -33.92 -18.28
C ALA A 25 -2.39 -35.36 -18.35
N GLY A 26 -1.91 -35.88 -17.21
CA GLY A 26 -1.32 -37.20 -17.06
C GLY A 26 0.20 -37.26 -17.22
N GLU A 27 0.84 -36.21 -17.73
CA GLU A 27 2.29 -36.10 -17.89
C GLU A 27 3.03 -36.07 -16.55
N LEU A 28 4.19 -36.73 -16.46
CA LEU A 28 5.03 -36.67 -15.27
C LEU A 28 6.10 -35.60 -15.42
N LEU A 29 6.21 -34.76 -14.41
CA LEU A 29 7.14 -33.65 -14.34
C LEU A 29 8.04 -33.84 -13.12
N THR A 30 9.29 -33.38 -13.22
CA THR A 30 10.19 -33.33 -12.07
C THR A 30 10.29 -31.89 -11.62
N VAL A 31 9.81 -31.60 -10.41
CA VAL A 31 9.85 -30.25 -9.85
C VAL A 31 11.23 -30.00 -9.23
N ILE A 32 11.90 -28.94 -9.67
CA ILE A 32 13.19 -28.50 -9.12
C ILE A 32 12.97 -27.42 -8.06
N ARG A 33 11.99 -26.52 -8.26
CA ARG A 33 11.64 -25.47 -7.30
C ARG A 33 10.13 -25.36 -7.13
N ASP A 34 9.68 -25.54 -5.90
CA ASP A 34 8.31 -25.26 -5.50
C ASP A 34 8.07 -23.77 -5.29
N ASN A 35 6.89 -23.31 -5.70
CA ASN A 35 6.32 -22.02 -5.36
C ASN A 35 7.26 -20.82 -5.63
N VAL A 36 7.71 -20.69 -6.88
CA VAL A 36 8.59 -19.60 -7.34
C VAL A 36 7.91 -18.22 -7.43
N GLY A 37 6.66 -18.12 -6.97
CA GLY A 37 5.81 -16.93 -6.96
C GLY A 37 4.42 -17.25 -7.49
N ASP A 38 3.38 -16.65 -6.91
CA ASP A 38 1.98 -16.69 -7.39
C ASP A 38 1.42 -18.07 -7.77
N GLY A 39 1.84 -19.13 -7.07
CA GLY A 39 1.33 -20.48 -7.28
C GLY A 39 1.94 -21.23 -8.47
N TRP A 40 3.17 -20.90 -8.87
CA TRP A 40 3.92 -21.58 -9.94
C TRP A 40 5.02 -22.49 -9.40
N CYS A 41 5.26 -23.61 -10.09
CA CYS A 41 6.39 -24.51 -9.91
C CYS A 41 7.34 -24.40 -11.10
N GLU A 42 8.64 -24.59 -10.87
CA GLU A 42 9.62 -24.76 -11.94
C GLU A 42 10.11 -26.20 -11.98
N GLY A 43 10.12 -26.78 -13.16
CA GLY A 43 10.60 -28.14 -13.36
C GLY A 43 10.86 -28.42 -14.82
N PHE A 44 11.02 -29.70 -15.13
CA PHE A 44 11.16 -30.18 -16.48
C PHE A 44 10.24 -31.37 -16.74
N ASN A 45 9.83 -31.50 -17.99
CA ASN A 45 9.03 -32.62 -18.45
C ASN A 45 9.88 -33.80 -18.94
N GLN A 46 9.23 -34.88 -19.37
CA GLN A 46 9.91 -36.08 -19.86
C GLN A 46 10.71 -35.85 -21.15
N SER A 47 10.39 -34.81 -21.93
CA SER A 47 11.15 -34.42 -23.13
C SER A 47 12.36 -33.52 -22.81
N GLY A 48 12.61 -33.22 -21.53
CA GLY A 48 13.76 -32.43 -21.07
C GLY A 48 13.58 -30.92 -21.22
N GLN A 49 12.38 -30.45 -21.56
CA GLN A 49 12.05 -29.03 -21.62
C GLN A 49 11.78 -28.51 -20.20
N SER A 50 12.47 -27.43 -19.83
CA SER A 50 12.32 -26.78 -18.52
C SER A 50 11.49 -25.50 -18.62
N GLY A 51 10.66 -25.24 -17.62
CA GLY A 51 9.95 -23.98 -17.50
C GLY A 51 8.97 -23.98 -16.34
N LEU A 52 8.14 -22.94 -16.30
CA LEU A 52 7.17 -22.70 -15.24
C LEU A 52 5.82 -23.31 -15.58
N PHE A 53 5.22 -24.01 -14.62
CA PHE A 53 3.85 -24.51 -14.72
C PHE A 53 3.09 -24.30 -13.40
N PRO A 54 1.75 -24.16 -13.42
CA PRO A 54 0.99 -23.87 -12.21
C PRO A 54 1.05 -25.03 -11.19
N ALA A 55 1.33 -24.72 -9.93
CA ALA A 55 1.36 -25.68 -8.83
C ALA A 55 -0.01 -26.35 -8.60
N ALA A 56 -1.10 -25.62 -8.85
CA ALA A 56 -2.47 -26.14 -8.75
C ALA A 56 -2.81 -27.16 -9.85
N TYR A 57 -2.00 -27.27 -10.89
CA TYR A 57 -2.24 -28.15 -12.04
C TYR A 57 -1.52 -29.49 -11.91
N VAL A 58 -0.80 -29.72 -10.82
CA VAL A 58 0.03 -30.91 -10.62
C VAL A 58 -0.22 -31.53 -9.25
N GLN A 59 -0.05 -32.84 -9.14
CA GLN A 59 -0.18 -33.59 -7.89
C GLN A 59 1.08 -34.41 -7.64
N VAL A 60 1.60 -34.39 -6.41
CA VAL A 60 2.76 -35.20 -6.01
C VAL A 60 2.45 -36.69 -6.18
N VAL A 61 3.37 -37.42 -6.80
CA VAL A 61 3.28 -38.87 -6.92
C VAL A 61 3.97 -39.48 -5.70
N GLU A 62 3.19 -39.86 -4.69
CA GLU A 62 3.71 -40.64 -3.56
C GLU A 62 4.15 -42.03 -4.03
N GLN A 63 5.42 -42.38 -3.79
CA GLN A 63 5.89 -43.75 -3.98
C GLN A 63 5.35 -44.62 -2.85
N ALA A 64 4.33 -45.43 -3.15
CA ALA A 64 3.72 -46.35 -2.21
C ALA A 64 4.72 -47.43 -1.75
N ALA A 65 5.16 -47.34 -0.49
CA ALA A 65 5.69 -48.47 0.25
C ALA A 65 4.54 -49.35 0.76
N ILE A 66 4.74 -50.65 0.71
CA ILE A 66 3.74 -51.72 0.89
C ILE A 66 3.13 -51.73 2.31
N SER A 67 1.82 -51.97 2.35
CA SER A 67 0.89 -51.92 3.48
C SER A 67 0.99 -53.08 4.49
N SER A 68 0.57 -52.86 5.73
CA SER A 68 -0.12 -53.88 6.54
C SER A 68 -1.16 -53.26 7.49
N ASN A 69 -2.35 -53.87 7.52
CA ASN A 69 -3.62 -53.43 8.11
C ASN A 69 -3.72 -53.63 9.64
N THR A 70 -4.51 -52.79 10.33
CA THR A 70 -5.53 -53.23 11.31
C THR A 70 -6.59 -52.13 11.54
N VAL A 71 -7.83 -52.56 11.83
CA VAL A 71 -9.10 -51.80 11.84
C VAL A 71 -9.60 -51.59 13.27
N ALA A 72 -10.16 -50.42 13.63
CA ALA A 72 -11.29 -50.28 14.59
C ALA A 72 -11.83 -48.83 14.73
N LEU A 73 -13.09 -48.74 15.18
CA LEU A 73 -14.09 -47.67 15.14
C LEU A 73 -14.01 -46.50 16.17
N SER A 74 -14.54 -45.35 15.73
CA SER A 74 -15.50 -44.41 16.40
C SER A 74 -15.07 -43.36 17.46
N GLN A 75 -15.71 -42.17 17.28
CA GLN A 75 -16.04 -41.07 18.21
C GLN A 75 -15.15 -39.81 18.30
N GLN A 76 -15.77 -38.68 17.92
CA GLN A 76 -15.71 -37.29 18.44
C GLN A 76 -14.44 -36.76 19.14
N SER A 77 -13.89 -35.67 18.60
CA SER A 77 -13.61 -34.38 19.29
C SER A 77 -12.38 -33.65 18.69
N SER A 78 -12.53 -32.33 18.51
CA SER A 78 -11.52 -31.26 18.65
C SER A 78 -10.14 -31.34 17.96
N GLY A 79 -9.78 -30.26 17.27
CA GLY A 79 -8.41 -29.72 17.28
C GLY A 79 -7.68 -29.66 15.94
N ASP A 80 -6.76 -28.69 15.88
CA ASP A 80 -5.59 -28.58 14.98
C ASP A 80 -5.86 -27.92 13.61
N TYR A 81 -5.63 -26.60 13.39
CA TYR A 81 -4.44 -25.77 13.67
C TYR A 81 -3.14 -26.46 13.24
N TRP A 82 -2.86 -26.39 11.94
CA TRP A 82 -1.52 -26.67 11.41
C TRP A 82 -0.66 -25.40 11.53
N ASP A 83 0.09 -25.39 12.62
CA ASP A 83 1.33 -24.66 12.85
C ASP A 83 2.43 -25.38 12.06
N ASP A 84 3.11 -24.72 11.13
CA ASP A 84 4.34 -25.24 10.51
C ASP A 84 5.48 -24.27 10.80
N ASP A 85 6.03 -24.50 11.99
CA ASP A 85 7.27 -24.01 12.54
C ASP A 85 8.42 -24.80 11.86
N TRP A 86 9.01 -24.23 10.81
CA TRP A 86 10.29 -24.72 10.26
C TRP A 86 11.34 -23.60 10.31
N ASP A 87 11.72 -23.24 11.54
CA ASP A 87 13.01 -22.61 11.84
C ASP A 87 13.87 -23.68 12.54
N ASP A 88 14.56 -24.53 11.76
CA ASP A 88 15.61 -25.44 12.25
C ASP A 88 17.00 -24.90 11.84
N ASP A 89 17.81 -24.61 12.86
CA ASP A 89 19.22 -24.24 12.81
C ASP A 89 20.03 -25.48 13.25
N SER A 90 20.95 -26.01 12.42
CA SER A 90 22.30 -26.48 12.83
C SER A 90 23.15 -27.14 11.71
N GLU A 91 24.46 -26.82 11.76
CA GLU A 91 25.69 -27.57 11.37
C GLU A 91 25.98 -27.98 9.88
N VAL A 92 27.00 -27.39 9.22
CA VAL A 92 28.45 -27.76 9.08
C VAL A 92 28.73 -28.95 8.13
N GLY A 93 29.42 -28.69 7.01
CA GLY A 93 30.01 -29.71 6.13
C GLY A 93 30.64 -29.14 4.85
N GLN A 94 31.94 -29.38 4.67
CA GLN A 94 32.80 -28.90 3.57
C GLN A 94 32.52 -29.61 2.24
N THR A 95 32.70 -28.96 1.08
CA THR A 95 33.62 -29.38 -0.03
C THR A 95 33.44 -28.56 -1.33
N GLN A 96 34.43 -28.70 -2.21
CA GLN A 96 34.94 -27.76 -3.22
C GLN A 96 34.24 -27.73 -4.57
N ALA A 97 34.54 -26.65 -5.30
CA ALA A 97 34.14 -26.29 -6.65
C ALA A 97 34.56 -27.29 -7.76
N TYR A 98 33.73 -27.35 -8.80
CA TYR A 98 34.07 -27.94 -10.10
C TYR A 98 33.55 -27.03 -11.24
N VAL A 99 34.46 -26.68 -12.15
CA VAL A 99 34.27 -25.95 -13.43
C VAL A 99 34.98 -26.81 -14.47
N PRO A 100 34.39 -27.23 -15.61
CA PRO A 100 34.49 -26.48 -16.89
C PRO A 100 33.41 -26.90 -17.95
N PRO A 101 33.54 -26.65 -19.28
CA PRO A 101 34.03 -25.48 -20.01
C PRO A 101 32.98 -24.89 -20.99
N THR A 102 33.29 -23.69 -21.47
CA THR A 102 32.71 -22.93 -22.57
C THR A 102 32.82 -23.63 -23.95
N GLN A 103 31.76 -23.53 -24.77
CA GLN A 103 31.88 -23.50 -26.22
C GLN A 103 31.02 -22.39 -26.83
N GLN A 104 31.72 -21.52 -27.55
CA GLN A 104 31.21 -20.47 -28.42
C GLN A 104 30.54 -21.10 -29.65
N GLN A 105 29.43 -20.53 -30.10
CA GLN A 105 29.12 -20.53 -31.54
C GLN A 105 28.32 -19.30 -31.94
N GLN A 106 28.87 -18.62 -32.95
CA GLN A 106 28.36 -17.46 -33.66
C GLN A 106 27.29 -17.87 -34.67
N SER A 107 26.28 -17.01 -34.85
CA SER A 107 25.59 -16.79 -36.14
C SER A 107 24.56 -15.67 -35.94
N GLN A 108 24.88 -14.44 -36.38
CA GLN A 108 24.62 -13.86 -37.70
C GLN A 108 23.24 -13.20 -37.83
N ILE A 109 23.33 -11.91 -38.14
CA ILE A 109 22.30 -10.89 -38.32
C ILE A 109 21.71 -11.02 -39.73
N ILE A 110 20.38 -10.91 -39.86
CA ILE A 110 19.72 -10.51 -41.10
C ILE A 110 18.62 -9.49 -40.76
N LEU A 111 18.79 -8.26 -41.25
CA LEU A 111 17.76 -7.22 -41.37
C LEU A 111 16.89 -7.45 -42.61
N PRO A 112 15.71 -6.82 -42.66
CA PRO A 112 15.49 -5.93 -43.81
C PRO A 112 14.94 -4.53 -43.44
N GLN A 113 15.59 -3.54 -44.07
CA GLN A 113 15.07 -2.23 -44.52
C GLN A 113 13.83 -2.41 -45.42
N GLN A 114 12.97 -1.45 -45.79
CA GLN A 114 12.71 -0.01 -45.61
C GLN A 114 11.35 0.19 -46.36
N ASN A 115 10.52 1.15 -45.97
CA ASN A 115 10.04 2.15 -46.94
C ASN A 115 9.26 3.30 -46.28
N SER A 116 9.60 4.48 -46.79
CA SER A 116 9.20 5.84 -46.46
C SER A 116 8.04 6.33 -47.33
N ALA A 117 7.19 7.22 -46.81
CA ALA A 117 6.73 8.42 -47.52
C ALA A 117 5.97 9.37 -46.57
N SER A 118 6.22 10.66 -46.79
CA SER A 118 5.76 11.84 -46.05
C SER A 118 4.58 12.49 -46.76
N GLU A 119 3.69 13.20 -46.06
CA GLU A 119 3.06 14.43 -46.58
C GLU A 119 2.35 15.26 -45.49
N TYR A 120 2.46 16.59 -45.65
CA TYR A 120 1.99 17.67 -44.77
C TYR A 120 0.54 18.09 -45.13
N GLY A 121 -0.23 18.57 -44.16
CA GLY A 121 -1.50 19.26 -44.41
C GLY A 121 -2.19 19.75 -43.13
N ASP A 122 -2.12 21.06 -42.91
CA ASP A 122 -2.61 21.81 -41.74
C ASP A 122 -4.05 22.29 -41.97
N GLN A 123 -4.99 22.05 -41.04
CA GLN A 123 -6.24 22.84 -40.89
C GLN A 123 -6.76 22.81 -39.44
N VAL A 124 -6.86 24.01 -38.87
CA VAL A 124 -7.41 24.35 -37.56
C VAL A 124 -8.92 24.14 -37.53
N SER A 125 -9.43 23.45 -36.50
CA SER A 125 -10.81 23.60 -36.05
C SER A 125 -10.93 23.34 -34.55
N MET A 126 -11.34 24.36 -33.80
CA MET A 126 -11.60 24.29 -32.36
C MET A 126 -12.80 23.40 -32.08
N HIS A 127 -12.64 22.23 -31.44
CA HIS A 127 -13.69 21.57 -30.66
C HIS A 127 -13.06 20.78 -29.48
N THR A 128 -13.60 21.06 -28.28
CA THR A 128 -13.70 20.23 -27.07
C THR A 128 -12.66 19.12 -26.88
N ILE A 129 -11.73 19.32 -25.93
CA ILE A 129 -10.73 18.31 -25.53
C ILE A 129 -11.46 17.09 -24.95
N HIS A 130 -11.66 16.09 -25.81
CA HIS A 130 -11.96 14.73 -25.39
C HIS A 130 -10.71 14.14 -24.72
N SER A 131 -10.96 13.48 -23.59
CA SER A 131 -10.02 12.66 -22.84
C SER A 131 -9.25 11.72 -23.79
N VAL A 132 -7.91 11.80 -23.77
CA VAL A 132 -7.04 10.90 -24.55
C VAL A 132 -6.22 10.07 -23.57
N ILE A 133 -6.85 9.05 -23.00
CA ILE A 133 -6.16 7.88 -22.46
C ILE A 133 -6.90 6.67 -23.02
N PRO A 134 -6.24 5.73 -23.72
CA PRO A 134 -6.84 4.44 -23.99
C PRO A 134 -6.98 3.71 -22.64
N ASP A 135 -8.23 3.40 -22.26
CA ASP A 135 -8.57 2.58 -21.10
C ASP A 135 -7.86 1.22 -21.18
N ARG A 136 -6.68 1.14 -20.56
CA ARG A 136 -6.21 -0.13 -20.02
C ARG A 136 -6.85 -0.26 -18.65
N PRO A 137 -7.70 -1.27 -18.41
CA PRO A 137 -8.16 -1.53 -17.06
C PRO A 137 -6.92 -1.84 -16.23
N ILE A 138 -6.62 -0.94 -15.27
CA ILE A 138 -5.75 -1.27 -14.15
C ILE A 138 -6.34 -2.56 -13.56
N PRO A 139 -5.56 -3.63 -13.36
CA PRO A 139 -6.09 -4.86 -12.80
C PRO A 139 -6.81 -4.52 -11.50
N ASN A 140 -8.12 -4.80 -11.48
CA ASN A 140 -8.89 -4.73 -10.24
C ASN A 140 -8.18 -5.64 -9.25
N VAL A 141 -7.54 -5.05 -8.25
CA VAL A 141 -7.10 -5.78 -7.07
C VAL A 141 -8.32 -6.54 -6.58
N PRO A 142 -8.29 -7.89 -6.53
CA PRO A 142 -9.42 -8.63 -6.00
C PRO A 142 -9.62 -8.15 -4.57
N LYS A 143 -10.80 -7.57 -4.29
CA LYS A 143 -11.21 -7.26 -2.92
C LYS A 143 -11.03 -8.55 -2.11
N LYS A 144 -10.08 -8.57 -1.17
CA LYS A 144 -9.98 -9.64 -0.19
C LYS A 144 -11.39 -9.81 0.39
N ASN A 145 -11.97 -11.00 0.22
CA ASN A 145 -13.30 -11.30 0.74
C ASN A 145 -13.41 -10.88 2.21
N ASN A 146 -14.56 -10.28 2.50
CA ASN A 146 -14.86 -9.38 3.60
C ASN A 146 -14.87 -10.08 4.98
N LYS A 147 -13.72 -10.60 5.44
CA LYS A 147 -13.56 -11.19 6.80
C LYS A 147 -14.01 -10.21 7.90
N PHE A 148 -13.82 -8.91 7.64
CA PHE A 148 -14.26 -7.80 8.47
C PHE A 148 -15.80 -7.76 8.61
N SER A 149 -16.54 -7.84 7.50
CA SER A 149 -18.02 -7.85 7.53
C SER A 149 -18.60 -9.07 8.28
N THR A 150 -17.94 -10.24 8.22
CA THR A 150 -18.41 -11.45 8.94
C THR A 150 -18.16 -11.36 10.45
N LEU A 151 -16.96 -10.92 10.86
CA LEU A 151 -16.61 -10.72 12.27
C LEU A 151 -17.47 -9.62 12.92
N ILE A 152 -17.75 -8.54 12.18
CA ILE A 152 -18.63 -7.47 12.63
C ILE A 152 -20.06 -7.98 12.77
N LYS A 153 -20.63 -8.71 11.79
CA LYS A 153 -22.00 -9.23 11.90
C LYS A 153 -22.19 -10.19 13.08
N SER A 154 -21.21 -11.05 13.38
CA SER A 154 -21.29 -11.95 14.54
C SER A 154 -21.05 -11.25 15.88
N GLY A 155 -20.24 -10.19 15.90
CA GLY A 155 -19.97 -9.42 17.11
C GLY A 155 -21.03 -8.36 17.40
N GLU A 156 -21.66 -7.78 16.37
CA GLU A 156 -22.59 -6.66 16.45
C GLU A 156 -23.80 -7.00 17.31
N ASP A 157 -24.42 -8.17 17.08
CA ASP A 157 -25.52 -8.63 17.93
C ASP A 157 -25.06 -8.91 19.38
N SER A 158 -23.82 -9.37 19.58
CA SER A 158 -23.30 -9.64 20.93
C SER A 158 -23.03 -8.36 21.73
N PHE A 159 -22.45 -7.35 21.07
CA PHE A 159 -22.26 -6.03 21.65
C PHE A 159 -23.60 -5.34 21.87
N LEU A 160 -24.46 -5.21 20.86
CA LEU A 160 -25.73 -4.49 20.99
C LEU A 160 -26.67 -5.11 22.03
N MET A 161 -26.70 -6.43 22.16
CA MET A 161 -27.55 -7.14 23.12
C MET A 161 -26.91 -7.37 24.49
N GLY A 162 -25.62 -7.02 24.66
CA GLY A 162 -24.91 -7.22 25.93
C GLY A 162 -24.76 -8.66 26.39
N THR A 163 -24.75 -9.60 25.45
CA THR A 163 -24.62 -11.03 25.76
C THR A 163 -23.21 -11.42 26.19
N ARG A 164 -22.21 -10.60 25.86
CA ARG A 164 -20.81 -10.77 26.28
C ARG A 164 -20.36 -9.57 27.09
N ILE A 165 -19.93 -9.81 28.33
CA ILE A 165 -19.30 -8.81 29.19
C ILE A 165 -17.79 -8.91 28.98
N VAL A 166 -17.16 -7.84 28.50
CA VAL A 166 -15.71 -7.77 28.32
C VAL A 166 -15.14 -6.81 29.36
N THR A 167 -14.18 -7.28 30.17
CA THR A 167 -13.51 -6.41 31.14
C THR A 167 -12.47 -5.54 30.43
N VAL A 168 -12.65 -4.22 30.48
CA VAL A 168 -11.73 -3.27 29.86
C VAL A 168 -10.72 -2.75 30.90
N PRO A 169 -9.40 -2.93 30.68
CA PRO A 169 -8.38 -2.34 31.52
C PRO A 169 -8.41 -0.80 31.47
N GLU A 170 -8.09 -0.13 32.58
CA GLU A 170 -8.08 1.35 32.64
C GLU A 170 -7.19 1.99 31.56
N SER A 171 -6.04 1.37 31.28
CA SER A 171 -5.10 1.85 30.25
C SER A 171 -5.63 1.78 28.82
N GLU A 172 -6.71 1.02 28.58
CA GLU A 172 -7.34 0.87 27.26
C GLU A 172 -8.64 1.66 27.12
N LYS A 173 -9.08 2.35 28.18
CA LYS A 173 -10.25 3.22 28.10
C LYS A 173 -9.96 4.42 27.21
N ILE A 174 -10.95 4.75 26.39
CA ILE A 174 -10.89 5.82 25.39
C ILE A 174 -12.01 6.78 25.68
N PHE A 175 -11.71 8.07 25.70
CA PHE A 175 -12.66 9.08 26.13
C PHE A 175 -13.13 9.91 24.94
N ILE A 176 -14.43 10.17 24.88
CA ILE A 176 -15.05 11.10 23.95
C ILE A 176 -15.58 12.29 24.75
N GLU A 177 -15.19 13.50 24.33
CA GLU A 177 -15.77 14.75 24.84
C GLU A 177 -16.79 15.30 23.85
N GLU A 178 -17.84 15.90 24.37
CA GLU A 178 -18.91 16.54 23.59
C GLU A 178 -18.88 18.05 23.85
N ASP A 179 -18.79 18.86 22.79
CA ASP A 179 -18.85 20.32 22.90
C ASP A 179 -20.29 20.83 23.10
N GLU A 180 -20.44 22.12 23.44
CA GLU A 180 -21.76 22.75 23.68
C GLU A 180 -22.71 22.69 22.47
N VAL A 181 -22.19 22.41 21.27
CA VAL A 181 -22.94 22.33 20.01
C VAL A 181 -23.25 20.86 19.64
N GLY A 182 -22.80 19.90 20.45
CA GLY A 182 -22.99 18.47 20.26
C GLY A 182 -21.97 17.83 19.31
N ARG A 183 -20.80 18.45 19.08
CA ARG A 183 -19.69 17.81 18.34
C ARG A 183 -18.90 16.94 19.29
N CYS A 184 -18.74 15.67 18.91
CA CYS A 184 -17.92 14.72 19.63
C CYS A 184 -16.47 14.79 19.14
N LYS A 185 -15.50 14.65 20.05
CA LYS A 185 -14.07 14.58 19.72
C LYS A 185 -13.39 13.50 20.56
N TRP A 186 -12.43 12.81 19.94
CA TRP A 186 -11.52 11.94 20.66
C TRP A 186 -10.66 12.75 21.63
N MET A 187 -10.69 12.41 22.91
CA MET A 187 -9.83 13.04 23.90
C MET A 187 -8.41 12.50 23.81
N PRO A 188 -7.39 13.35 23.58
CA PRO A 188 -6.01 12.91 23.65
C PRO A 188 -5.66 12.48 25.07
N THR A 189 -5.24 11.24 25.23
CA THR A 189 -4.67 10.75 26.48
C THR A 189 -3.14 10.77 26.35
N GLY A 190 -2.43 11.38 27.30
CA GLY A 190 -0.96 11.46 27.32
C GLY A 190 -0.32 12.50 26.39
N GLU A 191 1.02 12.58 26.42
CA GLU A 191 1.80 13.57 25.66
C GLU A 191 1.96 13.21 24.18
N SER A 192 1.83 14.20 23.29
CA SER A 192 2.05 14.00 21.86
C SER A 192 3.52 13.64 21.57
N TYR A 193 3.72 12.75 20.60
CA TYR A 193 5.04 12.35 20.15
C TYR A 193 5.02 12.11 18.63
N SER A 194 6.21 12.01 18.04
CA SER A 194 6.36 11.57 16.65
C SER A 194 7.32 10.39 16.59
N CYS A 195 7.33 9.69 15.46
CA CYS A 195 8.21 8.57 15.22
C CYS A 195 8.81 8.67 13.82
N VAL A 196 10.14 8.65 13.73
CA VAL A 196 10.84 8.81 12.47
C VAL A 196 11.20 7.44 11.89
N VAL A 197 10.90 7.24 10.61
CA VAL A 197 11.23 6.06 9.80
C VAL A 197 12.47 6.36 8.97
N THR A 198 13.58 5.72 9.30
CA THR A 198 14.90 5.97 8.69
C THR A 198 15.61 4.69 8.24
N SER A 199 16.76 4.89 7.60
CA SER A 199 17.83 3.89 7.42
C SER A 199 17.36 2.52 6.93
N PRO A 200 16.89 2.41 5.66
CA PRO A 200 16.61 1.11 5.07
C PRO A 200 17.92 0.31 4.96
N LYS A 201 18.08 -0.72 5.79
CA LYS A 201 19.23 -1.63 5.73
C LYS A 201 18.79 -2.97 5.14
N LYS A 202 19.59 -3.50 4.22
CA LYS A 202 19.41 -4.86 3.73
C LYS A 202 19.99 -5.83 4.75
N GLU A 203 19.14 -6.65 5.33
CA GLU A 203 19.52 -7.74 6.22
C GLU A 203 19.30 -9.09 5.55
N SER A 204 19.92 -10.14 6.09
CA SER A 204 19.77 -11.49 5.60
C SER A 204 19.55 -12.48 6.74
N LYS A 205 18.72 -13.50 6.47
CA LYS A 205 18.51 -14.69 7.29
C LYS A 205 19.07 -15.90 6.54
N LEU A 206 19.27 -17.00 7.27
CA LEU A 206 19.76 -18.28 6.72
C LEU A 206 21.05 -18.12 5.91
N LYS A 207 22.05 -17.45 6.50
CA LYS A 207 23.38 -17.20 5.89
C LYS A 207 23.32 -16.58 4.49
N GLY A 208 22.36 -15.68 4.24
CA GLY A 208 22.25 -14.96 2.97
C GLY A 208 21.17 -15.47 2.02
N LEU A 209 20.57 -16.63 2.29
CA LEU A 209 19.57 -17.25 1.40
C LEU A 209 18.27 -16.44 1.31
N LYS A 210 17.92 -15.70 2.36
CA LYS A 210 16.74 -14.81 2.38
C LYS A 210 17.15 -13.42 2.83
N SER A 211 17.08 -12.43 1.93
CA SER A 211 17.35 -11.03 2.28
C SER A 211 16.09 -10.17 2.27
N PHE A 212 16.03 -9.18 3.17
CA PHE A 212 14.90 -8.28 3.33
C PHE A 212 15.39 -6.88 3.73
N ILE A 213 14.55 -5.87 3.46
CA ILE A 213 14.81 -4.50 3.89
C ILE A 213 14.19 -4.27 5.27
N VAL A 214 14.98 -3.72 6.17
CA VAL A 214 14.61 -3.33 7.53
C VAL A 214 14.64 -1.82 7.64
N TYR A 215 13.59 -1.26 8.21
CA TYR A 215 13.45 0.16 8.52
C TYR A 215 13.67 0.36 10.03
N GLN A 216 14.31 1.47 10.38
CA GLN A 216 14.49 1.88 11.77
C GLN A 216 13.41 2.86 12.17
N LEU A 217 12.68 2.55 13.23
CA LEU A 217 11.72 3.46 13.85
C LEU A 217 12.33 4.06 15.10
N THR A 218 12.27 5.39 15.23
CA THR A 218 12.78 6.13 16.39
C THR A 218 11.68 7.05 16.92
N PRO A 219 11.01 6.70 18.02
CA PRO A 219 10.03 7.58 18.65
C PRO A 219 10.72 8.67 19.48
N THR A 220 10.15 9.89 19.48
CA THR A 220 10.77 11.07 20.10
C THR A 220 10.82 11.04 21.62
N PHE A 221 9.94 10.27 22.27
CA PHE A 221 9.82 10.28 23.73
C PHE A 221 10.94 9.51 24.45
N ASN A 222 11.56 8.51 23.80
CA ASN A 222 12.67 7.75 24.38
C ASN A 222 13.91 7.69 23.48
N ASN A 223 13.80 8.05 22.20
CA ASN A 223 14.86 7.97 21.19
C ASN A 223 15.50 6.57 21.04
N ILE A 224 14.79 5.52 21.45
CA ILE A 224 15.25 4.13 21.32
C ILE A 224 14.83 3.59 19.96
N GLN A 225 15.81 3.14 19.17
CA GLN A 225 15.56 2.61 17.83
C GLN A 225 15.03 1.18 17.87
N VAL A 226 14.01 0.89 17.08
CA VAL A 226 13.55 -0.47 16.83
C VAL A 226 13.57 -0.80 15.34
N SER A 227 13.96 -2.04 15.04
CA SER A 227 14.08 -2.55 13.67
C SER A 227 12.81 -3.28 13.25
N ARG A 228 12.20 -2.87 12.12
CA ARG A 228 11.01 -3.52 11.55
C ARG A 228 11.13 -3.64 10.04
N ARG A 229 10.83 -4.84 9.51
CA ARG A 229 10.70 -5.07 8.06
C ARG A 229 9.27 -4.81 7.60
N TYR A 230 9.07 -4.64 6.30
CA TYR A 230 7.73 -4.43 5.72
C TYR A 230 6.68 -5.45 6.19
N LYS A 231 7.02 -6.75 6.29
CA LYS A 231 6.10 -7.79 6.80
C LYS A 231 5.63 -7.56 8.25
N HIS A 232 6.40 -6.84 9.06
CA HIS A 232 5.96 -6.44 10.41
C HIS A 232 4.95 -5.30 10.35
N PHE A 233 5.10 -4.36 9.42
CA PHE A 233 4.08 -3.31 9.17
C PHE A 233 2.79 -3.93 8.65
N ASP A 234 2.88 -4.87 7.70
CA ASP A 234 1.72 -5.63 7.17
C ASP A 234 0.93 -6.30 8.32
N TRP A 235 1.62 -6.97 9.25
CA TRP A 235 1.00 -7.55 10.44
C TRP A 235 0.37 -6.49 11.36
N LEU A 236 1.06 -5.37 11.61
CA LEU A 236 0.52 -4.30 12.45
C LEU A 236 -0.75 -3.72 11.83
N HIS A 237 -0.74 -3.46 10.53
CA HIS A 237 -1.89 -2.93 9.80
C HIS A 237 -3.09 -3.86 9.91
N GLU A 238 -2.90 -5.17 9.69
CA GLU A 238 -3.97 -6.16 9.87
C GLU A 238 -4.53 -6.15 11.31
N ARG A 239 -3.67 -6.02 12.33
CA ARG A 239 -4.10 -5.94 13.73
C ARG A 239 -4.86 -4.65 14.06
N LEU A 240 -4.44 -3.51 13.49
CA LEU A 240 -5.14 -2.23 13.68
C LEU A 240 -6.51 -2.25 12.99
N GLU A 241 -6.59 -2.75 11.75
CA GLU A 241 -7.85 -2.89 11.01
C GLU A 241 -8.84 -3.81 11.72
N GLU A 242 -8.36 -4.94 12.26
CA GLU A 242 -9.20 -5.90 12.97
C GLU A 242 -9.72 -5.35 14.31
N LYS A 243 -8.92 -4.53 15.01
CA LYS A 243 -9.29 -3.95 16.30
C LYS A 243 -10.20 -2.73 16.15
N TYR A 244 -9.84 -1.78 15.30
CA TYR A 244 -10.47 -0.45 15.26
C TYR A 244 -11.44 -0.30 14.10
N CYS A 245 -12.62 -0.91 14.21
CA CYS A 245 -13.55 -0.99 13.08
C CYS A 245 -14.18 0.34 12.63
N PHE A 246 -14.08 1.40 13.43
CA PHE A 246 -14.56 2.75 13.07
C PHE A 246 -13.44 3.73 12.70
N ILE A 247 -12.18 3.36 12.88
CA ILE A 247 -11.05 4.23 12.59
C ILE A 247 -10.43 3.77 11.27
N PRO A 248 -10.53 4.54 10.18
CA PRO A 248 -9.91 4.18 8.92
C PRO A 248 -8.39 4.07 9.07
N ILE A 249 -7.85 2.86 8.88
CA ILE A 249 -6.41 2.66 8.89
C ILE A 249 -5.83 3.08 7.52
N PRO A 250 -4.78 3.91 7.49
CA PRO A 250 -4.19 4.37 6.23
C PRO A 250 -3.48 3.20 5.53
N PRO A 251 -3.54 3.16 4.18
CA PRO A 251 -3.00 2.05 3.41
C PRO A 251 -1.49 1.98 3.51
N LEU A 252 -0.94 0.77 3.50
CA LEU A 252 0.49 0.54 3.35
C LEU A 252 0.93 0.65 1.88
N PRO A 253 2.23 0.93 1.63
CA PRO A 253 2.83 0.90 0.30
C PRO A 253 2.64 -0.44 -0.42
N ASP A 254 2.54 -0.43 -1.75
CA ASP A 254 2.34 -1.67 -2.50
C ASP A 254 3.46 -2.71 -2.30
N LYS A 255 3.05 -3.99 -2.30
CA LYS A 255 3.95 -5.14 -2.24
C LYS A 255 4.61 -5.35 -3.61
N GLN A 256 5.83 -4.85 -3.79
CA GLN A 256 6.60 -5.10 -5.01
C GLN A 256 7.56 -6.29 -4.84
N ILE A 257 7.50 -7.24 -5.77
CA ILE A 257 8.34 -8.45 -5.79
C ILE A 257 9.59 -8.22 -6.65
N SER A 258 9.42 -7.71 -7.88
CA SER A 258 10.51 -7.33 -8.77
C SER A 258 11.07 -5.94 -8.42
N GLY A 259 12.36 -5.68 -8.60
CA GLY A 259 12.96 -4.38 -8.28
C GLY A 259 12.94 -4.00 -6.78
N ARG A 260 12.57 -4.92 -5.88
CA ARG A 260 12.38 -4.64 -4.43
C ARG A 260 13.62 -4.16 -3.68
N TYR A 261 14.80 -4.25 -4.30
CA TYR A 261 16.08 -3.79 -3.75
C TYR A 261 16.61 -2.53 -4.45
N GLU A 262 15.85 -1.94 -5.38
CA GLU A 262 16.21 -0.69 -6.03
C GLU A 262 16.09 0.47 -5.05
N ASN A 263 17.09 1.35 -5.02
CA ASN A 263 17.14 2.46 -4.07
C ASN A 263 15.94 3.40 -4.21
N ALA A 264 15.51 3.70 -5.44
CA ALA A 264 14.35 4.54 -5.70
C ALA A 264 13.07 3.96 -5.08
N PHE A 265 12.87 2.65 -5.26
CA PHE A 265 11.73 1.94 -4.67
C PHE A 265 11.79 1.91 -3.13
N ILE A 266 12.96 1.60 -2.58
CA ILE A 266 13.18 1.55 -1.12
C ILE A 266 12.88 2.90 -0.49
N GLU A 267 13.35 3.99 -1.10
CA GLU A 267 13.16 5.34 -0.58
C GLU A 267 11.71 5.80 -0.70
N HIS A 268 11.06 5.56 -1.84
CA HIS A 268 9.65 5.86 -2.01
C HIS A 268 8.78 5.13 -0.97
N ARG A 269 9.03 3.82 -0.78
CA ARG A 269 8.37 3.04 0.27
C ARG A 269 8.66 3.59 1.67
N ARG A 270 9.88 4.04 1.96
CA ARG A 270 10.22 4.66 3.26
C ARG A 270 9.39 5.93 3.49
N THR A 271 9.25 6.79 2.47
CA THR A 271 8.41 7.99 2.54
C THR A 271 6.95 7.64 2.86
N GLN A 272 6.37 6.68 2.16
CA GLN A 272 4.99 6.27 2.42
C GLN A 272 4.82 5.57 3.78
N LEU A 273 5.81 4.80 4.25
CA LEU A 273 5.81 4.26 5.62
C LEU A 273 5.90 5.37 6.67
N GLN A 274 6.65 6.45 6.41
CA GLN A 274 6.67 7.63 7.28
C GLN A 274 5.28 8.25 7.40
N GLU A 275 4.56 8.38 6.28
CA GLU A 275 3.20 8.92 6.27
C GLU A 275 2.22 8.06 7.09
N PHE A 276 2.30 6.72 6.95
CA PHE A 276 1.56 5.78 7.78
C PHE A 276 1.87 5.97 9.27
N VAL A 277 3.15 6.02 9.63
CA VAL A 277 3.60 6.17 11.03
C VAL A 277 3.17 7.52 11.60
N ASP A 278 3.30 8.61 10.84
CA ASP A 278 2.87 9.94 11.25
C ASP A 278 1.37 9.98 11.51
N TYR A 279 0.57 9.32 10.68
CA TYR A 279 -0.88 9.22 10.89
C TYR A 279 -1.21 8.49 12.20
N VAL A 280 -0.59 7.34 12.45
CA VAL A 280 -0.81 6.56 13.67
C VAL A 280 -0.39 7.35 14.92
N CYS A 281 0.74 8.09 14.87
CA CYS A 281 1.21 8.92 15.99
C CYS A 281 0.28 10.10 16.29
N ARG A 282 -0.34 10.70 15.26
CA ARG A 282 -1.24 11.85 15.40
C ARG A 282 -2.65 11.48 15.84
N HIS A 283 -3.07 10.24 15.56
CA HIS A 283 -4.41 9.78 15.93
C HIS A 283 -4.51 9.58 17.46
N PRO A 284 -5.46 10.23 18.16
CA PRO A 284 -5.56 10.15 19.63
C PRO A 284 -5.74 8.72 20.18
N VAL A 285 -6.50 7.90 19.46
CA VAL A 285 -6.70 6.48 19.79
C VAL A 285 -5.53 5.59 19.35
N LEU A 286 -5.15 5.59 18.07
CA LEU A 286 -4.17 4.63 17.55
C LEU A 286 -2.78 4.80 18.19
N SER A 287 -2.37 6.03 18.50
CA SER A 287 -1.10 6.34 19.16
C SER A 287 -0.97 5.75 20.57
N ARG A 288 -2.09 5.33 21.18
CA ARG A 288 -2.16 4.68 22.50
C ARG A 288 -2.51 3.21 22.44
N SER A 289 -2.62 2.67 21.23
CA SER A 289 -2.85 1.26 21.06
C SER A 289 -1.68 0.44 21.63
N ARG A 290 -1.99 -0.56 22.46
CA ARG A 290 -0.97 -1.47 23.01
C ARG A 290 -0.15 -2.17 21.91
N VAL A 291 -0.79 -2.53 20.80
CA VAL A 291 -0.09 -3.18 19.68
C VAL A 291 0.86 -2.21 18.97
N TRP A 292 0.47 -0.93 18.86
CA TRP A 292 1.32 0.12 18.33
C TRP A 292 2.51 0.43 19.26
N GLU A 293 2.26 0.58 20.56
CA GLU A 293 3.31 0.83 21.55
C GLU A 293 4.34 -0.30 21.57
N HIS A 294 3.89 -1.56 21.57
CA HIS A 294 4.77 -2.73 21.44
C HIS A 294 5.54 -2.71 20.12
N PHE A 295 4.89 -2.29 19.02
CA PHE A 295 5.53 -2.17 17.71
C PHE A 295 6.70 -1.19 17.71
N ILE A 296 6.57 -0.02 18.35
CA ILE A 296 7.59 1.03 18.33
C ILE A 296 8.61 0.97 19.48
N THR A 297 8.36 0.21 20.55
CA THR A 297 9.24 0.15 21.73
C THR A 297 9.97 -1.18 21.92
N CYS A 298 9.47 -2.29 21.37
CA CYS A 298 10.04 -3.60 21.64
C CYS A 298 11.35 -3.84 20.86
N THR A 299 12.47 -3.97 21.58
CA THR A 299 13.81 -4.25 21.04
C THR A 299 14.20 -5.73 21.11
N ASP A 300 13.56 -6.52 21.98
CA ASP A 300 13.89 -7.93 22.21
C ASP A 300 13.04 -8.88 21.36
N GLU A 301 13.67 -9.85 20.69
CA GLU A 301 13.00 -10.75 19.75
C GLU A 301 12.05 -11.74 20.43
N LYS A 302 12.36 -12.21 21.65
CA LYS A 302 11.49 -13.13 22.40
C LYS A 302 10.23 -12.40 22.87
N ARG A 303 10.39 -11.20 23.42
CA ARG A 303 9.28 -10.30 23.80
C ARG A 303 8.46 -9.89 22.59
N TRP A 304 9.09 -9.65 21.44
CA TRP A 304 8.39 -9.39 20.18
C TRP A 304 7.41 -10.50 19.83
N LYS A 305 7.86 -11.76 19.81
CA LYS A 305 7.01 -12.94 19.54
C LYS A 305 5.87 -13.08 20.57
N ALA A 306 6.17 -12.87 21.85
CA ALA A 306 5.16 -12.94 22.91
C ALA A 306 4.08 -11.85 22.76
N GLY A 307 4.47 -10.59 22.56
CA GLY A 307 3.53 -9.49 22.36
C GLY A 307 2.72 -9.61 21.06
N LYS A 308 3.31 -10.20 20.01
CA LYS A 308 2.60 -10.54 18.77
C LYS A 308 1.42 -11.50 19.04
N ARG A 309 1.70 -12.60 19.77
CA ARG A 309 0.69 -13.59 20.18
C ARG A 309 -0.36 -13.00 21.13
N GLN A 310 0.05 -12.07 21.99
CA GLN A 310 -0.88 -11.37 22.89
C GLN A 310 -1.87 -10.49 22.12
N ALA A 311 -1.39 -9.73 21.13
CA ALA A 311 -2.23 -8.88 20.29
C ALA A 311 -3.19 -9.70 19.39
N GLU A 312 -2.77 -10.91 18.98
CA GLU A 312 -3.61 -11.86 18.22
C GLU A 312 -4.73 -12.49 19.07
N LYS A 313 -4.62 -12.45 20.40
CA LYS A 313 -5.62 -12.99 21.34
C LYS A 313 -6.46 -11.91 22.02
N ASP A 314 -6.42 -10.68 21.51
CA ASP A 314 -7.19 -9.57 22.06
C ASP A 314 -8.70 -9.86 22.01
N GLU A 315 -9.41 -9.53 23.08
CA GLU A 315 -10.87 -9.70 23.16
C GLU A 315 -11.63 -8.45 22.67
N LEU A 316 -10.98 -7.29 22.65
CA LEU A 316 -11.52 -5.99 22.26
C LEU A 316 -11.39 -5.76 20.74
N LEU A 317 -11.68 -6.78 19.93
CA LEU A 317 -11.63 -6.72 18.48
C LEU A 317 -12.99 -6.34 17.86
N GLY A 318 -12.95 -5.68 16.70
CA GLY A 318 -14.15 -5.27 15.96
C GLY A 318 -15.10 -4.43 16.82
N VAL A 319 -16.38 -4.79 16.89
CA VAL A 319 -17.36 -4.04 17.69
C VAL A 319 -17.14 -4.13 19.21
N ASN A 320 -16.38 -5.13 19.70
CA ASN A 320 -16.11 -5.22 21.13
C ASN A 320 -15.22 -4.08 21.62
N TYR A 321 -14.50 -3.43 20.70
CA TYR A 321 -13.77 -2.20 20.96
C TYR A 321 -14.64 -1.08 21.57
N PHE A 322 -15.94 -1.00 21.24
CA PHE A 322 -16.82 0.04 21.82
C PHE A 322 -16.99 -0.09 23.32
N ASN A 323 -16.79 -1.27 23.91
CA ASN A 323 -16.81 -1.42 25.37
C ASN A 323 -15.72 -0.58 26.03
N ALA A 324 -14.64 -0.26 25.31
CA ALA A 324 -13.55 0.57 25.82
C ALA A 324 -13.83 2.07 25.74
N ILE A 325 -14.86 2.49 25.00
CA ILE A 325 -15.22 3.89 24.84
C ILE A 325 -16.03 4.37 26.06
N GLN A 326 -15.63 5.52 26.59
CA GLN A 326 -16.27 6.24 27.67
C GLN A 326 -16.75 7.58 27.11
N CYS A 327 -18.05 7.84 27.22
CA CYS A 327 -18.67 9.07 26.70
C CYS A 327 -19.79 9.56 27.63
N PRO A 328 -20.27 10.81 27.46
CA PRO A 328 -21.38 11.33 28.25
C PRO A 328 -22.67 10.49 28.09
N ASP A 329 -23.42 10.34 29.19
CA ASP A 329 -24.69 9.60 29.23
C ASP A 329 -25.90 10.38 28.69
N THR A 330 -25.67 11.44 27.92
CA THR A 330 -26.74 12.24 27.32
C THR A 330 -27.42 11.44 26.19
N SER A 331 -28.74 11.58 26.05
CA SER A 331 -29.46 10.95 24.93
C SER A 331 -29.24 11.74 23.64
N LEU A 332 -28.97 11.06 22.54
CA LEU A 332 -28.84 11.70 21.23
C LEU A 332 -30.19 11.82 20.50
N ASP A 333 -30.32 12.86 19.68
CA ASP A 333 -31.41 12.99 18.71
C ASP A 333 -31.12 12.11 17.49
N ILE A 334 -31.88 11.02 17.38
CA ILE A 334 -31.73 10.01 16.33
C ILE A 334 -31.93 10.63 14.94
N ILE A 335 -32.90 11.53 14.77
CA ILE A 335 -33.22 12.10 13.45
C ILE A 335 -32.09 13.01 13.01
N LYS A 336 -31.62 13.89 13.90
CA LYS A 336 -30.48 14.77 13.62
C LYS A 336 -29.25 13.96 13.23
N MET A 337 -28.99 12.88 13.94
CA MET A 337 -27.84 12.01 13.72
C MET A 337 -27.95 11.27 12.36
N GLU A 338 -29.13 10.74 11.99
CA GLU A 338 -29.33 10.10 10.68
C GLU A 338 -29.08 11.08 9.52
N ILE A 339 -29.60 12.31 9.64
CA ILE A 339 -29.38 13.38 8.64
C ILE A 339 -27.89 13.67 8.49
N GLN A 340 -27.16 13.78 9.61
CA GLN A 340 -25.71 14.03 9.60
C GLN A 340 -24.93 12.87 8.96
N THR A 341 -25.23 11.63 9.36
CA THR A 341 -24.60 10.42 8.82
C THR A 341 -24.82 10.29 7.30
N ASP A 342 -26.04 10.57 6.84
CA ASP A 342 -26.35 10.54 5.40
C ASP A 342 -25.65 11.67 4.63
N ALA A 343 -25.55 12.87 5.21
CA ALA A 343 -24.80 13.96 4.62
C ALA A 343 -23.30 13.61 4.50
N PHE A 344 -22.71 13.04 5.55
CA PHE A 344 -21.33 12.58 5.55
C PHE A 344 -21.10 11.46 4.52
N GLY A 345 -22.00 10.48 4.44
CA GLY A 345 -21.92 9.41 3.43
C GLY A 345 -21.98 9.91 2.00
N LYS A 346 -22.84 10.90 1.70
CA LYS A 346 -22.88 11.57 0.39
C LYS A 346 -21.58 12.33 0.12
N PHE A 347 -21.04 13.02 1.11
CA PHE A 347 -19.77 13.73 1.02
C PHE A 347 -18.61 12.77 0.67
N ILE A 348 -18.46 11.67 1.41
CA ILE A 348 -17.43 10.64 1.17
C ILE A 348 -17.56 10.05 -0.23
N SER A 349 -18.78 9.71 -0.65
CA SER A 349 -19.04 9.16 -1.99
C SER A 349 -18.69 10.13 -3.11
N GLY A 350 -18.91 11.43 -2.90
CA GLY A 350 -18.52 12.47 -3.87
C GLY A 350 -17.02 12.74 -3.89
N LEU A 351 -16.33 12.60 -2.75
CA LEU A 351 -14.90 12.88 -2.63
C LEU A 351 -14.02 11.77 -3.24
N ASP A 352 -14.42 10.50 -3.13
CA ASP A 352 -13.67 9.34 -3.62
C ASP A 352 -13.22 9.43 -5.10
N PRO A 353 -14.10 9.69 -6.08
CA PRO A 353 -13.68 9.80 -7.48
C PRO A 353 -12.76 11.01 -7.72
N ILE A 354 -12.94 12.10 -6.98
CA ILE A 354 -12.11 13.30 -7.10
C ILE A 354 -10.68 13.02 -6.64
N VAL A 355 -10.52 12.36 -5.48
CA VAL A 355 -9.21 11.98 -4.94
C VAL A 355 -8.51 10.99 -5.86
N LYS A 356 -9.23 10.00 -6.40
CA LYS A 356 -8.68 9.05 -7.39
C LYS A 356 -8.19 9.74 -8.65
N ASN A 357 -9.00 10.64 -9.21
CA ASN A 357 -8.62 11.39 -10.41
C ASN A 357 -7.40 12.29 -10.13
N PHE A 358 -7.39 13.00 -9.01
CA PHE A 358 -6.28 13.87 -8.65
C PHE A 358 -4.97 13.09 -8.48
N MET A 359 -5.02 11.93 -7.81
CA MET A 359 -3.87 11.03 -7.68
C MET A 359 -3.37 10.55 -9.05
N ALA A 360 -4.27 10.16 -9.95
CA ALA A 360 -3.91 9.73 -11.30
C ALA A 360 -3.22 10.86 -12.09
N VAL A 361 -3.71 12.09 -11.96
CA VAL A 361 -3.09 13.29 -12.56
C VAL A 361 -1.70 13.52 -11.97
N ALA A 362 -1.53 13.44 -10.64
CA ALA A 362 -0.22 13.66 -10.02
C ALA A 362 0.83 12.63 -10.49
N VAL A 363 0.45 11.35 -10.59
CA VAL A 363 1.30 10.28 -11.12
C VAL A 363 1.63 10.49 -12.60
N ASP A 364 0.64 10.88 -13.41
CA ASP A 364 0.84 11.18 -14.83
C ASP A 364 1.79 12.38 -15.03
N GLN A 365 1.61 13.44 -14.23
CA GLN A 365 2.49 14.61 -14.26
C GLN A 365 3.93 14.24 -13.87
N ALA A 366 4.13 13.47 -12.80
CA ALA A 366 5.45 12.97 -12.42
C ALA A 366 6.14 12.22 -13.58
N ARG A 367 5.40 11.32 -14.25
CA ARG A 367 5.91 10.58 -15.41
C ARG A 367 6.24 11.49 -16.59
N LYS A 368 5.39 12.48 -16.90
CA LYS A 368 5.62 13.43 -17.99
C LYS A 368 6.88 14.27 -17.76
N HIS A 369 7.12 14.69 -16.53
CA HIS A 369 8.34 15.41 -16.15
C HIS A 369 9.60 14.57 -16.39
N GLN A 370 9.59 13.32 -15.90
CA GLN A 370 10.72 12.40 -16.03
C GLN A 370 11.02 12.00 -17.49
N VAL A 371 9.99 11.80 -18.31
CA VAL A 371 10.15 11.23 -19.66
C VAL A 371 9.94 12.27 -20.75
N LEU A 372 8.77 12.88 -20.80
CA LEU A 372 8.34 13.71 -21.93
C LEU A 372 9.06 15.06 -21.93
N TYR A 373 8.97 15.83 -20.84
CA TYR A 373 9.54 17.17 -20.77
C TYR A 373 11.06 17.11 -20.87
N LYS A 374 11.72 16.24 -20.11
CA LYS A 374 13.16 15.96 -20.27
C LYS A 374 13.56 15.80 -21.74
N ARG A 375 12.87 14.90 -22.46
CA ARG A 375 13.20 14.59 -23.86
C ARG A 375 12.99 15.79 -24.79
N GLU A 376 11.92 16.56 -24.61
CA GLU A 376 11.67 17.73 -25.46
C GLU A 376 12.72 18.83 -25.24
N PHE A 377 13.11 19.11 -23.99
CA PHE A 377 14.18 20.06 -23.69
C PHE A 377 15.54 19.61 -24.23
N GLN A 378 15.86 18.31 -24.17
CA GLN A 378 17.07 17.76 -24.78
C GLN A 378 17.10 17.93 -26.31
N LYS A 379 15.97 17.74 -27.00
CA LYS A 379 15.89 17.98 -28.46
C LYS A 379 16.14 19.45 -28.82
N ILE A 380 15.61 20.38 -28.02
CA ILE A 380 15.88 21.81 -28.20
C ILE A 380 17.37 22.09 -28.01
N GLY A 381 17.96 21.59 -26.92
CA GLY A 381 19.40 21.76 -26.64
C GLY A 381 20.31 21.20 -27.74
N GLN A 382 19.96 20.02 -28.28
CA GLN A 382 20.66 19.41 -29.40
C GLN A 382 20.56 20.24 -30.68
N SER A 383 19.42 20.88 -30.93
CA SER A 383 19.22 21.74 -32.10
C SER A 383 20.12 22.98 -32.05
N PHE A 384 20.21 23.65 -30.91
CA PHE A 384 21.12 24.79 -30.72
C PHE A 384 22.60 24.39 -30.85
N THR A 385 22.98 23.25 -30.25
CA THR A 385 24.35 22.72 -30.36
C THR A 385 24.72 22.40 -31.81
N SER A 386 23.80 21.78 -32.55
CA SER A 386 24.00 21.44 -33.96
C SER A 386 24.11 22.69 -34.84
N LEU A 387 23.31 23.72 -34.57
CA LEU A 387 23.43 25.03 -35.22
C LEU A 387 24.80 25.66 -34.94
N GLY A 388 25.26 25.62 -33.70
CA GLY A 388 26.60 26.09 -33.33
C GLY A 388 27.70 25.39 -34.14
N HIS A 389 27.68 24.06 -34.21
CA HIS A 389 28.65 23.30 -35.01
C HIS A 389 28.61 23.62 -36.51
N ALA A 390 27.41 23.85 -37.07
CA ALA A 390 27.28 24.20 -38.49
C ALA A 390 27.88 25.57 -38.81
N LEU A 391 27.75 26.53 -37.89
CA LEU A 391 28.30 27.88 -38.03
C LEU A 391 29.81 27.95 -37.79
N GLU A 392 30.38 27.02 -37.03
CA GLU A 392 31.82 26.93 -36.77
C GLU A 392 32.65 26.79 -38.06
N ALA A 393 32.08 26.19 -39.11
CA ALA A 393 32.74 26.03 -40.41
C ALA A 393 32.98 27.35 -41.17
N ASP A 394 32.20 28.40 -40.87
CA ASP A 394 32.30 29.74 -41.49
C ASP A 394 32.93 30.78 -40.51
N ASP A 395 33.18 30.35 -39.28
CA ASP A 395 33.64 31.22 -38.20
C ASP A 395 35.16 31.44 -38.31
N ASN A 396 35.56 32.45 -39.08
CA ASN A 396 36.94 32.94 -39.27
C ASN A 396 37.59 33.47 -37.95
N GLY A 397 37.54 32.69 -36.87
CA GLY A 397 38.15 32.95 -35.57
C GLY A 397 37.35 33.85 -34.62
N ARG A 398 36.05 34.11 -34.83
CA ARG A 398 35.27 35.02 -33.99
C ARG A 398 34.60 34.33 -32.81
N GLY A 399 34.22 33.07 -32.90
CA GLY A 399 33.96 32.09 -31.81
C GLY A 399 32.85 32.40 -30.80
N LYS A 400 32.46 33.67 -30.64
CA LYS A 400 31.55 34.16 -29.61
C LYS A 400 30.13 33.61 -29.80
N LEU A 401 29.60 33.73 -31.02
CA LEU A 401 28.27 33.22 -31.36
C LEU A 401 28.19 31.71 -31.18
N THR A 402 29.20 30.97 -31.65
CA THR A 402 29.27 29.51 -31.51
C THR A 402 29.31 29.08 -30.04
N ARG A 403 30.06 29.79 -29.19
CA ARG A 403 30.08 29.56 -27.74
C ARG A 403 28.73 29.88 -27.08
N ALA A 404 28.09 31.00 -27.44
CA ALA A 404 26.79 31.39 -26.90
C ALA A 404 25.67 30.39 -27.29
N LEU A 405 25.69 29.90 -28.54
CA LEU A 405 24.76 28.87 -29.01
C LEU A 405 24.98 27.53 -28.30
N LYS A 406 26.24 27.15 -28.04
CA LYS A 406 26.56 25.97 -27.23
C LYS A 406 26.06 26.14 -25.79
N ALA A 407 26.32 27.28 -25.16
CA ALA A 407 25.84 27.58 -23.81
C ALA A 407 24.30 27.53 -23.73
N THR A 408 23.61 28.01 -24.75
CA THR A 408 22.15 27.88 -24.89
C THR A 408 21.75 26.40 -24.97
N GLY A 409 22.43 25.61 -25.79
CA GLY A 409 22.20 24.17 -25.90
C GLY A 409 22.35 23.42 -24.56
N ASP A 410 23.43 23.73 -23.84
CA ASP A 410 23.73 23.17 -22.52
C ASP A 410 22.68 23.58 -21.48
N ALA A 411 22.24 24.85 -21.48
CA ALA A 411 21.19 25.33 -20.60
C ALA A 411 19.85 24.59 -20.82
N TYR A 412 19.44 24.36 -22.07
CA TYR A 412 18.24 23.56 -22.36
C TYR A 412 18.39 22.10 -21.92
N ASN A 413 19.57 21.50 -22.08
CA ASN A 413 19.84 20.15 -21.56
C ASN A 413 19.74 20.08 -20.03
N ASP A 414 20.27 21.09 -19.33
CA ASP A 414 20.19 21.18 -17.88
C ASP A 414 18.76 21.44 -17.39
N ILE A 415 17.98 22.27 -18.09
CA ILE A 415 16.54 22.41 -17.82
C ILE A 415 15.83 21.06 -17.98
N GLY A 416 16.18 20.26 -18.99
CA GLY A 416 15.67 18.90 -19.15
C GLY A 416 15.97 18.00 -17.93
N LYS A 417 17.17 18.09 -17.34
CA LYS A 417 17.51 17.38 -16.09
C LYS A 417 16.74 17.92 -14.88
N LEU A 418 16.53 19.24 -14.80
CA LEU A 418 15.69 19.83 -13.76
C LEU A 418 14.28 19.25 -13.81
N TYR A 419 13.68 19.14 -15.01
CA TYR A 419 12.38 18.48 -15.19
C TYR A 419 12.40 17.01 -14.76
N GLU A 420 13.47 16.26 -15.06
CA GLU A 420 13.59 14.86 -14.64
C GLU A 420 13.55 14.69 -13.12
N ASP A 421 14.28 15.56 -12.43
CA ASP A 421 14.43 15.52 -10.99
C ASP A 421 13.26 16.13 -10.22
N GLN A 422 12.49 17.02 -10.82
CA GLN A 422 11.50 17.83 -10.12
C GLN A 422 10.42 17.03 -9.37
N PRO A 423 9.82 15.94 -9.92
CA PRO A 423 8.70 15.25 -9.31
C PRO A 423 8.91 14.79 -7.86
N LYS A 424 10.15 14.46 -7.48
CA LYS A 424 10.50 14.02 -6.12
C LYS A 424 10.27 15.07 -5.04
N PHE A 425 10.17 16.34 -5.44
CA PHE A 425 9.98 17.47 -4.52
C PHE A 425 8.51 17.88 -4.40
N ASP A 426 7.70 17.68 -5.44
CA ASP A 426 6.36 18.26 -5.52
C ASP A 426 5.24 17.28 -5.88
N TRP A 427 5.30 16.62 -7.04
CA TRP A 427 4.24 15.74 -7.53
C TRP A 427 4.20 14.41 -6.80
N GLU A 428 5.35 13.78 -6.53
CA GLU A 428 5.43 12.52 -5.80
C GLU A 428 4.98 12.67 -4.34
N PRO A 429 5.49 13.65 -3.55
CA PRO A 429 4.99 13.86 -2.19
C PRO A 429 3.49 14.20 -2.15
N LEU A 430 2.99 14.93 -3.15
CA LEU A 430 1.57 15.24 -3.26
C LEU A 430 0.75 13.98 -3.58
N ALA A 431 1.19 13.15 -4.52
CA ALA A 431 0.56 11.87 -4.84
C ALA A 431 0.52 10.94 -3.62
N ASP A 432 1.61 10.83 -2.87
CA ASP A 432 1.70 10.05 -1.63
C ASP A 432 0.68 10.50 -0.58
N LYS A 433 0.52 11.82 -0.40
CA LYS A 433 -0.51 12.37 0.51
C LYS A 433 -1.91 11.93 0.08
N PHE A 434 -2.25 12.06 -1.20
CA PHE A 434 -3.56 11.65 -1.69
C PHE A 434 -3.75 10.12 -1.72
N HIS A 435 -2.68 9.33 -1.79
CA HIS A 435 -2.72 7.88 -1.62
C HIS A 435 -3.24 7.48 -0.24
N ILE A 436 -2.73 8.13 0.80
CA ILE A 436 -3.21 7.93 2.19
C ILE A 436 -4.70 8.27 2.30
N TYR A 437 -5.12 9.43 1.76
CA TYR A 437 -6.52 9.83 1.78
C TYR A 437 -7.43 8.87 1.02
N ARG A 438 -7.00 8.34 -0.12
CA ARG A 438 -7.79 7.36 -0.87
C ARG A 438 -8.12 6.14 -0.01
N GLY A 439 -7.14 5.59 0.71
CA GLY A 439 -7.37 4.42 1.56
C GLY A 439 -8.30 4.73 2.74
N ILE A 440 -8.09 5.88 3.40
CA ILE A 440 -8.99 6.36 4.47
C ILE A 440 -10.43 6.52 3.96
N ILE A 441 -10.60 7.20 2.83
CA ILE A 441 -11.91 7.46 2.19
C ILE A 441 -12.59 6.15 1.81
N SER A 442 -11.84 5.17 1.30
CA SER A 442 -12.42 3.89 0.90
C SER A 442 -12.95 3.04 2.05
N ASN A 443 -12.55 3.31 3.29
CA ASN A 443 -12.98 2.55 4.46
C ASN A 443 -14.27 3.12 5.10
N PHE A 444 -14.55 4.42 4.95
CA PHE A 444 -15.75 5.05 5.53
C PHE A 444 -17.10 4.44 5.11
N PRO A 445 -17.30 3.93 3.88
CA PRO A 445 -18.55 3.26 3.51
C PRO A 445 -18.88 2.07 4.41
N ASP A 446 -17.89 1.26 4.77
CA ASP A 446 -18.08 0.12 5.68
C ASP A 446 -18.40 0.63 7.09
N VAL A 447 -17.67 1.62 7.60
CA VAL A 447 -17.92 2.28 8.90
C VAL A 447 -19.36 2.80 9.00
N ILE A 448 -19.81 3.55 8.00
CA ILE A 448 -21.17 4.10 7.92
C ILE A 448 -22.21 2.98 7.86
N SER A 449 -21.91 1.88 7.16
CA SER A 449 -22.82 0.73 7.09
C SER A 449 -23.03 0.09 8.47
N ILE A 450 -21.97 -0.06 9.28
CA ILE A 450 -22.08 -0.65 10.62
C ILE A 450 -22.97 0.22 11.50
N HIS A 451 -22.74 1.53 11.48
CA HIS A 451 -23.56 2.47 12.23
C HIS A 451 -25.04 2.44 11.79
N LYS A 452 -25.32 2.39 10.47
CA LYS A 452 -26.69 2.25 9.96
C LYS A 452 -27.37 0.97 10.41
N SER A 453 -26.64 -0.16 10.45
CA SER A 453 -27.15 -1.43 10.98
C SER A 453 -27.53 -1.33 12.45
N ALA A 454 -26.69 -0.71 13.29
CA ALA A 454 -26.97 -0.49 14.71
C ALA A 454 -28.23 0.38 14.93
N VAL A 455 -28.39 1.45 14.15
CA VAL A 455 -29.59 2.31 14.18
C VAL A 455 -30.85 1.55 13.76
N GLN A 456 -30.75 0.73 12.71
CA GLN A 456 -31.88 -0.11 12.28
C GLN A 456 -32.27 -1.12 13.37
N LYS A 457 -31.28 -1.75 14.03
CA LYS A 457 -31.53 -2.67 15.15
C LYS A 457 -32.27 -1.99 16.30
N ARG A 458 -31.88 -0.76 16.64
CA ARG A 458 -32.58 0.05 17.65
C ARG A 458 -34.05 0.27 17.30
N LYS A 459 -34.36 0.61 16.04
CA LYS A 459 -35.74 0.78 15.54
C LYS A 459 -36.54 -0.52 15.61
N ASP A 460 -35.92 -1.65 15.26
CA ASP A 460 -36.57 -2.96 15.34
C ASP A 460 -36.89 -3.36 16.78
N CYS A 461 -35.97 -3.11 17.72
CA CYS A 461 -36.19 -3.36 19.15
C CYS A 461 -37.24 -2.41 19.76
N ASP A 462 -37.28 -1.14 19.34
CA ASP A 462 -38.33 -0.19 19.75
C ASP A 462 -39.72 -0.71 19.35
N ARG A 463 -39.85 -1.22 18.11
CA ARG A 463 -41.08 -1.88 17.65
C ARG A 463 -41.41 -3.10 18.51
N LEU A 464 -40.44 -3.97 18.84
CA LEU A 464 -40.68 -5.13 19.70
C LEU A 464 -41.16 -4.75 21.12
N VAL A 465 -40.66 -3.65 21.68
CA VAL A 465 -41.14 -3.14 22.96
C VAL A 465 -42.58 -2.64 22.83
N SER A 466 -42.93 -1.90 21.77
CA SER A 466 -44.32 -1.48 21.54
C SER A 466 -45.28 -2.67 21.34
N GLU A 467 -44.80 -3.76 20.75
CA GLU A 467 -45.52 -5.02 20.60
C GLU A 467 -45.53 -5.90 21.88
N HIS A 468 -44.95 -5.43 22.99
CA HIS A 468 -44.82 -6.15 24.28
C HIS A 468 -44.04 -7.48 24.16
N LYS A 469 -43.12 -7.59 23.20
CA LYS A 469 -42.26 -8.75 22.96
C LYS A 469 -40.85 -8.61 23.52
N MET A 470 -40.53 -7.46 24.12
CA MET A 470 -39.21 -7.14 24.67
C MET A 470 -39.38 -6.19 25.87
N GLU A 471 -38.51 -6.34 26.88
CA GLU A 471 -38.56 -5.49 28.07
C GLU A 471 -38.03 -4.07 27.78
N PRO A 472 -38.68 -3.00 28.28
CA PRO A 472 -38.21 -1.62 28.08
C PRO A 472 -36.79 -1.37 28.61
N GLN A 473 -36.34 -2.12 29.61
CA GLN A 473 -34.98 -2.03 30.13
C GLN A 473 -33.92 -2.47 29.10
N GLN A 474 -34.22 -3.52 28.33
CA GLN A 474 -33.30 -4.01 27.29
C GLN A 474 -33.16 -3.00 26.16
N LEU A 475 -34.23 -2.29 25.81
CA LEU A 475 -34.18 -1.20 24.82
C LEU A 475 -33.36 0.00 25.30
N ARG A 476 -33.41 0.34 26.59
CA ARG A 476 -32.58 1.42 27.16
C ARG A 476 -31.09 1.09 27.04
N GLU A 477 -30.70 -0.13 27.40
CA GLU A 477 -29.31 -0.60 27.29
C GLU A 477 -28.83 -0.61 25.82
N LEU A 478 -29.64 -1.16 24.92
CA LEU A 478 -29.36 -1.15 23.48
C LEU A 478 -29.22 0.28 22.93
N SER A 479 -30.10 1.19 23.36
CA SER A 479 -30.07 2.59 22.95
C SER A 479 -28.78 3.26 23.40
N HIS A 480 -28.35 3.04 24.64
CA HIS A 480 -27.08 3.56 25.15
C HIS A 480 -25.89 3.06 24.32
N ARG A 481 -25.83 1.76 24.01
CA ARG A 481 -24.77 1.19 23.17
C ARG A 481 -24.77 1.72 21.73
N THR A 482 -25.95 1.96 21.18
CA THR A 482 -26.10 2.59 19.86
C THR A 482 -25.61 4.04 19.89
N ASP A 483 -25.89 4.77 20.97
CA ASP A 483 -25.42 6.14 21.16
C ASP A 483 -23.89 6.20 21.28
N VAL A 484 -23.24 5.21 21.93
CA VAL A 484 -21.76 5.09 21.95
C VAL A 484 -21.20 4.94 20.53
N ILE A 485 -21.79 4.08 19.70
CA ILE A 485 -21.37 3.89 18.30
C ILE A 485 -21.54 5.19 17.51
N ALA A 486 -22.66 5.89 17.67
CA ALA A 486 -22.91 7.17 17.01
C ALA A 486 -21.89 8.24 17.42
N ARG A 487 -21.56 8.36 18.71
CA ARG A 487 -20.53 9.28 19.19
C ARG A 487 -19.15 8.95 18.65
N ALA A 488 -18.80 7.67 18.57
CA ALA A 488 -17.54 7.22 17.98
C ALA A 488 -17.44 7.64 16.50
N LEU A 489 -18.52 7.51 15.74
CA LEU A 489 -18.58 7.97 14.34
C LEU A 489 -18.40 9.49 14.23
N ILE A 490 -19.10 10.27 15.06
CA ILE A 490 -19.01 11.74 15.05
C ILE A 490 -17.59 12.19 15.46
N ALA A 491 -16.99 11.53 16.45
CA ALA A 491 -15.63 11.80 16.88
C ALA A 491 -14.62 11.54 15.76
N GLU A 492 -14.79 10.43 15.03
CA GLU A 492 -13.92 10.10 13.90
C GLU A 492 -14.13 11.04 12.71
N GLU A 493 -15.37 11.39 12.38
CA GLU A 493 -15.66 12.39 11.35
C GLU A 493 -14.98 13.72 11.70
N THR A 494 -15.09 14.16 12.95
CA THR A 494 -14.47 15.41 13.42
C THR A 494 -12.94 15.34 13.33
N HIS A 495 -12.34 14.21 13.71
CA HIS A 495 -10.91 13.99 13.57
C HIS A 495 -10.48 14.05 12.10
N PHE A 496 -11.16 13.32 11.23
CA PHE A 496 -10.92 13.31 9.79
C PHE A 496 -11.01 14.72 9.17
N GLN A 497 -12.04 15.49 9.51
CA GLN A 497 -12.21 16.85 9.00
C GLN A 497 -11.06 17.77 9.43
N THR A 498 -10.66 17.69 10.69
CA THR A 498 -9.58 18.51 11.27
C THR A 498 -8.22 18.17 10.65
N GLU A 499 -7.88 16.87 10.60
CA GLU A 499 -6.61 16.41 10.01
C GLU A 499 -6.53 16.70 8.51
N ARG A 500 -7.64 16.52 7.79
CA ARG A 500 -7.74 16.83 6.36
C ARG A 500 -7.36 18.26 6.06
N GLU A 501 -7.90 19.22 6.82
CA GLU A 501 -7.62 20.63 6.63
C GLU A 501 -6.13 20.93 6.79
N VAL A 502 -5.51 20.42 7.85
CA VAL A 502 -4.09 20.64 8.13
C VAL A 502 -3.19 20.05 7.04
N HIS A 503 -3.42 18.79 6.66
CA HIS A 503 -2.53 18.11 5.72
C HIS A 503 -2.67 18.58 4.29
N ILE A 504 -3.90 18.76 3.80
CA ILE A 504 -4.09 19.24 2.42
C ILE A 504 -3.51 20.64 2.30
N ASN A 505 -3.73 21.50 3.31
CA ASN A 505 -3.15 22.84 3.34
C ASN A 505 -1.61 22.80 3.29
N LYS A 506 -0.98 21.94 4.12
CA LYS A 506 0.48 21.79 4.15
C LYS A 506 1.02 21.21 2.83
N ALA A 507 0.39 20.17 2.28
CA ALA A 507 0.82 19.51 1.06
C ALA A 507 0.75 20.46 -0.15
N VAL A 508 -0.37 21.15 -0.33
CA VAL A 508 -0.55 22.11 -1.43
C VAL A 508 0.41 23.30 -1.28
N LYS A 509 0.60 23.84 -0.07
CA LYS A 509 1.60 24.90 0.16
C LYS A 509 3.02 24.45 -0.17
N THR A 510 3.38 23.22 0.17
CA THR A 510 4.70 22.66 -0.13
C THR A 510 4.87 22.53 -1.64
N HIS A 511 3.89 21.90 -2.31
CA HIS A 511 3.88 21.77 -3.78
C HIS A 511 4.06 23.11 -4.49
N LEU A 512 3.30 24.15 -4.10
CA LEU A 512 3.42 25.48 -4.70
C LEU A 512 4.79 26.12 -4.48
N ARG A 513 5.39 25.97 -3.29
CA ARG A 513 6.73 26.50 -2.99
C ARG A 513 7.81 25.82 -3.84
N GLU A 514 7.71 24.51 -3.99
CA GLU A 514 8.65 23.73 -4.81
C GLU A 514 8.49 24.08 -6.29
N GLN A 515 7.26 24.25 -6.78
CA GLN A 515 6.99 24.74 -8.14
C GLN A 515 7.57 26.15 -8.38
N ILE A 516 7.38 27.09 -7.45
CA ILE A 516 7.97 28.44 -7.54
C ILE A 516 9.50 28.34 -7.63
N THR A 517 10.11 27.56 -6.73
CA THR A 517 11.56 27.35 -6.68
C THR A 517 12.08 26.72 -7.97
N PHE A 518 11.34 25.78 -8.54
CA PHE A 518 11.67 25.12 -9.81
C PHE A 518 11.68 26.10 -10.98
N TYR A 519 10.62 26.87 -11.17
CA TYR A 519 10.56 27.84 -12.28
C TYR A 519 11.59 28.96 -12.12
N GLN A 520 11.94 29.36 -10.89
CA GLN A 520 13.02 30.31 -10.66
C GLN A 520 14.38 29.74 -11.13
N LYS A 521 14.69 28.47 -10.82
CA LYS A 521 15.91 27.82 -11.31
C LYS A 521 15.96 27.77 -12.85
N ILE A 522 14.82 27.58 -13.51
CA ILE A 522 14.74 27.63 -14.98
C ILE A 522 15.06 29.04 -15.49
N VAL A 523 14.47 30.07 -14.87
CA VAL A 523 14.74 31.47 -15.23
C VAL A 523 16.24 31.76 -15.10
N ASP A 524 16.87 31.35 -14.00
CA ASP A 524 18.30 31.56 -13.76
C ASP A 524 19.14 30.89 -14.86
N LYS A 525 18.81 29.66 -15.27
CA LYS A 525 19.50 28.95 -16.37
C LYS A 525 19.38 29.66 -17.72
N LEU A 526 18.20 30.20 -18.02
CA LEU A 526 17.99 30.96 -19.24
C LEU A 526 18.72 32.30 -19.21
N GLN A 527 18.78 32.96 -18.05
CA GLN A 527 19.52 34.21 -17.89
C GLN A 527 21.04 34.00 -18.02
N GLU A 528 21.58 32.92 -17.46
CA GLU A 528 22.98 32.52 -17.65
C GLU A 528 23.30 32.33 -19.14
N ALA A 529 22.44 31.62 -19.89
CA ALA A 529 22.62 31.41 -21.33
C ALA A 529 22.49 32.71 -22.13
N LEU A 530 21.59 33.62 -21.75
CA LEU A 530 21.41 34.91 -22.40
C LEU A 530 22.66 35.78 -22.24
N ASN A 531 23.24 35.84 -21.04
CA ASN A 531 24.44 36.64 -20.77
C ASN A 531 25.65 36.20 -21.61
N ALA A 532 25.71 34.93 -22.03
CA ALA A 532 26.78 34.41 -22.88
C ALA A 532 26.83 35.06 -24.29
N PHE A 533 25.78 35.76 -24.71
CA PHE A 533 25.78 36.53 -25.96
C PHE A 533 26.46 37.91 -25.81
N ASP A 534 26.58 38.41 -24.58
CA ASP A 534 27.18 39.71 -24.27
C ASP A 534 28.69 39.60 -23.91
N GLU A 535 29.20 38.38 -23.68
CA GLU A 535 30.63 38.06 -23.42
C GLU A 535 31.47 37.90 -24.71
#